data_AF-A0A920M0M0-F1
#
_entry.id   AF-A0A920M0M0-F1
#
_cell.length_a   1.000
_cell.length_b   1.000
_cell.length_c   1.000
_cell.angle_alpha   90.00
_cell.angle_beta   90.00
_cell.angle_gamma   90.00
#
_symmetry.space_group_name_H-M   'P 1'
#
loop_
_entity.id
_entity.type
_entity.pdbx_description
1 polymer ?
#
loop_
_entity_poly.entity_id
_entity_poly.type
_entity_poly.pdbx_seq_one_letter_code
_entity_poly.pdbx_strand_id
1 'polypeptide(L)'
;MLKSKTHGFDAQTGKFVDMVSKGIIDPTKVVRTALQDATSVAGLLITTEAMIADMPEKKEGGPAMPDMGGMGGMGGMGGMDPMGGMGGMGM
;
A
#
# COMPACT_ATOMS: atom_id res chain seq x y z
N MET A 1 -37.72 -13.37 -31.21
CA MET A 1 -38.19 -12.75 -29.95
C MET A 1 -37.01 -12.01 -29.34
N LEU A 2 -36.99 -10.67 -29.41
CA LEU A 2 -35.98 -9.86 -28.74
C LEU A 2 -36.33 -9.82 -27.25
N LYS A 3 -35.37 -10.13 -26.37
CA LYS A 3 -35.56 -10.01 -24.92
C LYS A 3 -35.74 -8.53 -24.54
N SER A 4 -36.52 -8.28 -23.49
CA SER A 4 -36.70 -6.92 -22.94
C SER A 4 -35.34 -6.30 -22.55
N LYS A 5 -35.20 -4.97 -22.71
CA LYS A 5 -34.01 -4.20 -22.29
C LYS A 5 -33.71 -4.33 -20.79
N THR A 6 -34.73 -4.68 -20.01
CA THR A 6 -34.71 -4.81 -18.55
C THR A 6 -34.51 -6.25 -18.08
N HIS A 7 -34.26 -7.19 -19.00
CA HIS A 7 -33.99 -8.57 -18.64
C HIS A 7 -32.58 -8.72 -18.06
N GLY A 8 -32.47 -9.24 -16.85
CA GLY A 8 -31.20 -9.39 -16.14
C GLY A 8 -31.20 -10.56 -15.17
N PHE A 9 -30.12 -10.72 -14.43
CA PHE A 9 -29.92 -11.79 -13.46
C PHE A 9 -30.08 -11.26 -12.04
N ASP A 10 -31.03 -11.84 -11.30
CA ASP A 10 -31.18 -11.61 -9.86
C ASP A 10 -30.16 -12.48 -9.11
N ALA A 11 -29.11 -11.86 -8.59
CA ALA A 11 -28.05 -12.53 -7.88
C ALA A 11 -28.48 -13.13 -6.52
N GLN A 12 -29.58 -12.66 -5.91
CA GLN A 12 -30.07 -13.21 -4.65
C GLN A 12 -30.79 -14.54 -4.87
N THR A 13 -31.57 -14.64 -5.96
CA THR A 13 -32.37 -15.84 -6.25
C THR A 13 -31.78 -16.76 -7.31
N GLY A 14 -30.74 -16.30 -8.02
CA GLY A 14 -30.06 -17.04 -9.08
C GLY A 14 -30.88 -17.19 -10.36
N LYS A 15 -31.86 -16.31 -10.59
CA LYS A 15 -32.83 -16.44 -11.70
C LYS A 15 -32.78 -15.24 -12.63
N PHE A 16 -33.06 -15.49 -13.91
CA PHE A 16 -33.26 -14.42 -14.88
C PHE A 16 -34.67 -13.83 -14.75
N VAL A 17 -34.75 -12.52 -14.59
CA VAL A 17 -35.98 -11.79 -14.29
C VAL A 17 -36.07 -10.52 -15.12
N ASP A 18 -37.24 -9.88 -15.10
CA ASP A 18 -37.36 -8.47 -15.46
C ASP A 18 -36.93 -7.62 -14.25
N MET A 19 -35.78 -6.94 -14.37
CA MET A 19 -35.11 -6.25 -13.26
C MET A 19 -35.94 -5.08 -12.74
N VAL A 20 -36.61 -4.34 -13.63
CA VAL A 20 -37.45 -3.18 -13.27
C VAL A 20 -38.71 -3.64 -12.53
N SER A 21 -39.40 -4.66 -13.02
CA SER A 21 -40.59 -5.22 -12.36
C SER A 21 -40.25 -5.83 -11.00
N LYS A 22 -39.03 -6.36 -10.84
CA LYS A 22 -38.50 -6.85 -9.56
C LYS A 22 -38.00 -5.77 -8.61
N GLY A 23 -37.92 -4.51 -9.06
CA GLY A 23 -37.40 -3.39 -8.26
C GLY A 23 -35.88 -3.38 -8.10
N ILE A 24 -35.15 -4.15 -8.91
CA ILE A 24 -33.68 -4.15 -8.93
C ILE A 24 -33.25 -3.04 -9.90
N ILE A 25 -33.12 -1.82 -9.36
CA ILE A 25 -32.92 -0.60 -10.16
C ILE A 25 -31.73 0.18 -9.59
N ASP A 26 -30.75 0.47 -10.44
CA ASP A 26 -29.64 1.36 -10.12
C ASP A 26 -29.92 2.78 -10.65
N PRO A 27 -29.62 3.84 -9.86
CA PRO A 27 -29.79 5.21 -10.33
C PRO A 27 -28.87 5.51 -11.53
N THR A 28 -29.41 6.13 -12.58
CA THR A 28 -28.65 6.48 -13.80
C THR A 28 -27.37 7.27 -13.51
N LYS A 29 -27.42 8.18 -12.52
CA LYS A 29 -26.24 8.96 -12.11
C LYS A 29 -25.12 8.06 -11.58
N VAL A 30 -25.45 7.07 -10.76
CA VAL A 30 -24.47 6.17 -10.13
C VAL A 30 -23.75 5.35 -11.19
N VAL A 31 -24.50 4.69 -12.08
CA VAL A 31 -23.91 3.85 -13.13
C VAL A 31 -23.06 4.67 -14.10
N ARG A 32 -23.53 5.87 -14.49
CA ARG A 32 -22.79 6.76 -15.38
C ARG A 32 -21.49 7.25 -14.74
N THR A 33 -21.55 7.75 -13.51
CA THR A 33 -20.37 8.26 -12.81
C THR A 33 -19.35 7.14 -12.61
N ALA A 34 -19.78 5.95 -12.16
CA ALA A 34 -18.88 4.81 -11.99
C ALA A 34 -18.13 4.43 -13.28
N LEU A 35 -18.83 4.38 -14.41
CA LEU A 35 -18.20 4.09 -15.70
C LEU A 35 -17.24 5.20 -16.15
N GLN A 36 -17.61 6.46 -15.95
CA GLN A 36 -16.78 7.61 -16.30
C GLN A 36 -15.49 7.65 -15.48
N ASP A 37 -15.58 7.45 -14.17
CA ASP A 37 -14.42 7.44 -13.26
C ASP A 37 -13.47 6.29 -13.60
N ALA A 38 -14.03 5.08 -13.81
CA ALA A 38 -13.24 3.91 -14.21
C ALA A 38 -12.51 4.13 -15.54
N THR A 39 -13.22 4.67 -16.55
CA THR A 39 -12.64 4.96 -17.86
C THR A 39 -11.57 6.05 -17.77
N SER A 40 -11.75 7.05 -16.90
CA SER A 40 -10.77 8.11 -16.69
C SER A 40 -9.45 7.57 -16.16
N VAL A 41 -9.48 6.72 -15.12
CA VAL A 41 -8.27 6.12 -14.56
C VAL A 41 -7.64 5.14 -15.55
N ALA A 42 -8.45 4.29 -16.19
CA ALA A 42 -7.96 3.34 -17.19
C ALA A 42 -7.29 4.06 -18.37
N GLY A 43 -7.85 5.18 -18.83
CA GLY A 43 -7.29 5.99 -19.90
C GLY A 43 -5.90 6.54 -19.56
N LEU A 44 -5.70 6.99 -18.32
CA LEU A 44 -4.38 7.45 -17.85
C LEU A 44 -3.37 6.30 -17.81
N LEU A 45 -3.76 5.15 -17.25
CA LEU A 45 -2.86 4.01 -17.06
C LEU A 45 -2.42 3.39 -18.39
N ILE A 46 -3.31 3.27 -19.39
CA ILE A 46 -2.99 2.67 -20.69
C ILE A 46 -1.93 3.48 -21.45
N THR A 47 -1.89 4.80 -21.26
CA THR A 47 -0.92 5.69 -21.93
C THR A 47 0.33 5.97 -21.10
N THR A 48 0.42 5.41 -19.89
CA THR A 48 1.58 5.62 -19.01
C THR A 48 2.66 4.61 -19.34
N GLU A 49 3.67 5.03 -20.10
CA GLU A 49 4.79 4.17 -20.52
C GLU A 49 5.80 3.89 -19.39
N ALA A 50 5.89 4.76 -18.38
CA ALA A 50 6.80 4.61 -17.25
C ALA A 50 6.23 5.24 -15.97
N MET A 51 6.49 4.60 -14.84
CA MET A 51 6.18 5.11 -13.50
C MET A 51 7.45 5.07 -12.66
N ILE A 52 7.81 6.20 -12.06
CA ILE A 52 8.92 6.30 -11.11
C ILE A 52 8.33 6.29 -9.70
N ALA A 53 8.86 5.43 -8.84
CA ALA A 53 8.47 5.34 -7.44
C ALA A 53 9.72 5.38 -6.56
N ASP A 54 9.60 5.99 -5.38
CA ASP A 54 10.66 5.97 -4.38
C ASP A 54 10.87 4.54 -3.84
N MET A 55 12.10 4.22 -3.49
CA MET A 55 12.39 2.93 -2.86
C MET A 55 11.70 2.87 -1.49
N PRO A 56 11.11 1.72 -1.11
CA PRO A 56 10.56 1.56 0.23
C PRO A 56 11.63 1.82 1.29
N GLU A 57 11.35 2.71 2.23
CA GLU A 57 12.26 2.94 3.35
C GLU A 57 12.43 1.64 4.14
N LYS A 58 13.68 1.26 4.42
CA LYS A 58 13.94 0.28 5.46
C LYS A 58 13.56 0.95 6.77
N LYS A 59 12.56 0.40 7.48
CA LYS A 59 12.32 0.78 8.87
C LYS A 59 13.60 0.50 9.67
N GLU A 60 14.36 1.53 9.97
CA GLU A 60 15.43 1.43 10.97
C GLU A 60 14.78 1.20 12.33
N GLY A 61 15.19 0.12 13.00
CA GLY A 61 14.91 -0.11 14.42
C GLY A 61 13.44 -0.33 14.78
N GLY A 62 13.00 -1.60 14.76
CA GLY A 62 12.09 -2.01 15.84
C GLY A 62 12.74 -1.66 17.18
N PRO A 63 11.96 -1.32 18.23
CA PRO A 63 12.51 -0.84 19.50
C PRO A 63 13.61 -1.79 19.94
N ALA A 64 14.83 -1.24 20.12
CA ALA A 64 15.94 -1.98 20.69
C ALA A 64 15.46 -2.50 22.05
N MET A 65 15.18 -3.80 22.11
CA MET A 65 14.94 -4.46 23.38
C MET A 65 16.20 -4.22 24.22
N PRO A 66 16.08 -3.63 25.43
CA PRO A 66 17.23 -3.48 26.30
C PRO A 66 17.76 -4.89 26.60
N ASP A 67 19.04 -5.10 26.31
CA ASP A 67 19.75 -6.36 26.51
C ASP A 67 19.82 -6.64 28.02
N MET A 68 18.79 -7.31 28.54
CA MET A 68 18.67 -7.70 29.93
C MET A 68 19.00 -9.19 30.04
N GLY A 69 20.30 -9.51 30.10
CA GLY A 69 20.73 -10.84 30.54
C GLY A 69 22.12 -11.22 30.08
N GLY A 70 23.11 -11.11 30.96
CA GLY A 70 24.42 -11.72 30.67
C GLY A 70 25.57 -11.30 31.55
N MET A 71 25.42 -11.38 32.87
CA MET A 71 26.56 -11.43 33.78
C MET A 71 27.46 -12.63 33.42
N GLY A 72 28.69 -12.38 32.96
CA GLY A 72 29.74 -13.40 32.95
C GLY A 72 30.66 -13.36 31.72
N GLY A 73 31.90 -12.87 31.90
CA GLY A 73 32.91 -12.94 30.84
C GLY A 73 34.17 -12.15 31.13
N MET A 74 34.94 -12.61 32.10
CA MET A 74 36.23 -12.10 32.53
C MET A 74 37.31 -12.16 31.44
N GLY A 75 38.13 -11.10 31.35
CA GLY A 75 39.55 -11.20 30.99
C GLY A 75 39.92 -10.84 29.55
N GLY A 76 40.63 -9.72 29.37
CA GLY A 76 41.15 -9.35 28.05
C GLY A 76 41.92 -8.05 27.96
N MET A 77 42.97 -7.90 28.79
CA MET A 77 44.22 -7.25 28.42
C MET A 77 44.17 -5.76 28.03
N GLY A 78 44.34 -4.91 29.07
CA GLY A 78 44.82 -3.55 28.91
C GLY A 78 46.20 -3.54 28.25
N GLY A 79 46.26 -2.97 27.05
CA GLY A 79 47.47 -2.58 26.34
C GLY A 79 47.54 -1.06 26.32
N MET A 80 48.37 -0.52 27.19
CA MET A 80 48.80 0.87 27.23
C MET A 80 49.47 1.24 25.89
N ASP A 81 49.06 2.36 25.28
CA ASP A 81 49.98 3.19 24.50
C ASP A 81 49.90 4.62 25.05
N PRO A 82 51.01 5.18 25.58
CA PRO A 82 51.04 6.52 26.13
C PRO A 82 51.37 7.55 25.03
N MET A 83 50.78 8.73 25.16
CA MET A 83 51.25 10.00 24.58
C MET A 83 51.37 10.11 23.05
N GLY A 84 50.47 10.90 22.47
CA GLY A 84 50.67 11.46 21.14
C GLY A 84 49.81 12.70 20.87
N GLY A 85 50.21 13.86 21.43
CA GLY A 85 50.04 15.13 20.72
C GLY A 85 48.81 16.00 21.06
N MET A 86 49.05 16.98 21.94
CA MET A 86 48.30 18.23 22.07
C MET A 86 48.15 18.99 20.74
N GLY A 87 47.02 19.71 20.61
CA GLY A 87 46.83 20.87 19.73
C GLY A 87 45.38 20.89 19.20
N GLY A 88 44.44 21.74 19.63
CA GLY A 88 44.55 23.11 20.11
C GLY A 88 44.39 24.09 18.94
N MET A 89 43.38 24.97 19.05
CA MET A 89 42.98 26.07 18.13
C MET A 89 42.25 25.61 16.84
N GLY A 90 41.03 26.04 16.53
CA GLY A 90 40.38 27.31 16.87
C GLY A 90 40.75 28.39 15.85
N MET A 91 40.07 28.38 14.70
CA MET A 91 39.58 29.53 13.91
C MET A 91 38.45 29.03 13.00
#